data_AF-A0A4Y4EXB3-F1
#
_entry.id   AF-A0A4Y4EXB3-F1
#
_cell.length_a   1.000
_cell.length_b   1.000
_cell.length_c   1.000
_cell.angle_alpha   90.00
_cell.angle_beta   90.00
_cell.angle_gamma   90.00
#
_symmetry.space_group_name_H-M   'P 1'
#
loop_
_entity.id
_entity.type
_entity.pdbx_description
1 polymer ?
#
loop_
_entity_poly.entity_id
_entity_poly.type
_entity_poly.pdbx_seq_one_letter_code
_entity_poly.pdbx_strand_id
1 'polypeptide(L)'
;MARSGVRYEDVQRAIDALMARGEAPSVHKIREALGTGSFTTISEHLREWRRLREENRDVPPPQGMPTELQALAEALWSQAQEAANDALVHYRQEADTRVEEAHQQVAGAERRAEDAEQREAALSSRLTELDQRLDERTREQAQLQAEHDALQERLTRAQQEVETLQSRLEAARQEAREQEQAHQQALEALQTSLEQRLQQEEERNESAEARLMGLLDEARQERQAAEKAHAGREQRLERQLEDVRAQHKAREQELSEAQQARHEAERAQVTAQERETELQRQNEELAGRITERDRQLAEQAEHWQQREQQMEERLWASLEALRSEWRDARERAEDTTDSPAPEREDPA
;
A
#
# COMPACT_ATOMS: atom_id res chain seq x y z
N MET A 1 25.93 137.39 82.64
CA MET A 1 24.63 137.40 81.94
C MET A 1 23.54 137.17 82.96
N ALA A 2 22.47 137.97 82.86
CA ALA A 2 21.66 138.43 83.98
C ALA A 2 20.91 137.32 84.73
N ARG A 3 20.88 137.49 86.06
CA ARG A 3 20.16 136.66 87.03
C ARG A 3 18.64 136.81 86.82
N SER A 4 17.99 135.86 86.16
CA SER A 4 16.53 135.74 86.25
C SER A 4 16.19 134.95 87.52
N GLY A 5 16.15 135.65 88.66
CA GLY A 5 15.47 135.10 89.82
C GLY A 5 14.01 134.90 89.45
N VAL A 6 13.51 133.67 89.54
CA VAL A 6 12.09 133.38 89.37
C VAL A 6 11.33 134.10 90.48
N ARG A 7 10.26 134.83 90.13
CA ARG A 7 9.42 135.51 91.12
C ARG A 7 8.37 134.55 91.69
N TYR A 8 7.89 134.84 92.89
CA TYR A 8 6.80 134.10 93.53
C TYR A 8 5.56 133.98 92.63
N GLU A 9 5.19 135.05 91.92
CA GLU A 9 4.04 135.09 91.00
C GLU A 9 4.18 134.11 89.82
N ASP A 10 5.41 133.93 89.31
CA ASP A 10 5.68 132.99 88.22
C ASP A 10 5.49 131.54 88.72
N VAL A 11 5.98 131.24 89.92
CA VAL A 11 5.77 129.94 90.59
C VAL A 11 4.28 129.69 90.85
N GLN A 12 3.53 130.69 91.32
CA GLN A 12 2.10 130.57 91.55
C GLN A 12 1.34 130.26 90.25
N ARG A 13 1.63 130.98 89.16
CA ARG A 13 0.99 130.74 87.85
C ARG A 13 1.30 129.34 87.31
N ALA A 14 2.53 128.85 87.50
CA ALA A 14 2.92 127.51 87.12
C ALA A 14 2.22 126.44 87.96
N ILE A 15 2.02 126.68 89.26
CA ILE A 15 1.24 125.80 90.14
C ILE A 15 -0.23 125.75 89.69
N ASP A 16 -0.85 126.89 89.42
CA ASP A 16 -2.25 126.95 88.98
C ASP A 16 -2.46 126.23 87.64
N ALA A 17 -1.51 126.38 86.70
CA ALA A 17 -1.52 125.67 85.43
C ALA A 17 -1.37 124.15 85.60
N LEU A 18 -0.57 123.68 86.56
CA LEU A 18 -0.43 122.25 86.89
C LEU A 18 -1.70 121.70 87.55
N MET A 19 -2.31 122.46 88.47
CA MET A 19 -3.55 122.06 89.13
C MET A 19 -4.75 122.01 88.17
N ALA A 20 -4.85 122.94 87.21
CA ALA A 20 -5.87 122.90 86.17
C ALA A 20 -5.78 121.64 85.29
N ARG A 21 -4.61 121.01 85.23
CA ARG A 21 -4.37 119.73 84.54
C ARG A 21 -4.54 118.51 85.45
N GLY A 22 -4.88 118.70 86.72
CA GLY A 22 -5.02 117.61 87.70
C GLY A 22 -3.68 117.06 88.22
N GLU A 23 -2.57 117.75 88.00
CA GLU A 23 -1.23 117.30 88.41
C GLU A 23 -0.76 117.95 89.72
N ALA A 24 -0.13 117.16 90.60
CA ALA A 24 0.40 117.67 91.87
C ALA A 24 1.63 118.59 91.64
N PRO A 25 1.66 119.81 92.21
CA PRO A 25 2.76 120.75 92.04
C PRO A 25 4.02 120.26 92.75
N SER A 26 5.01 119.80 91.99
CA SER A 26 6.35 119.44 92.48
C SER A 26 7.40 120.43 91.97
N VAL A 27 8.51 120.60 92.71
CA VAL A 27 9.58 121.54 92.32
C VAL A 27 10.10 121.24 90.90
N HIS A 28 10.15 119.96 90.52
CA HIS A 28 10.58 119.54 89.20
C HIS A 28 9.59 119.95 88.11
N LYS A 29 8.29 119.69 88.31
CA LYS A 29 7.22 120.04 87.36
C LYS A 29 7.04 121.55 87.21
N ILE A 30 7.21 122.30 88.30
CA ILE A 30 7.15 123.77 88.27
C ILE A 30 8.34 124.33 87.47
N ARG A 31 9.53 123.75 87.63
CA ARG A 31 10.70 124.14 86.83
C ARG A 31 10.53 123.79 85.36
N GLU A 32 9.94 122.65 85.05
CA GLU A 32 9.62 122.26 83.68
C GLU A 32 8.62 123.22 83.04
N ALA A 33 7.57 123.61 83.77
CA ALA A 33 6.58 124.59 83.32
C ALA A 33 7.16 126.01 83.14
N LEU A 34 8.14 126.41 83.97
CA LEU A 34 8.76 127.74 83.92
C LEU A 34 10.00 127.82 83.01
N GLY A 35 10.63 126.68 82.69
CA GLY A 35 11.86 126.58 81.90
C GLY A 35 13.12 127.20 82.53
N THR A 36 13.00 127.93 83.64
CA THR A 36 14.08 128.70 84.28
C THR A 36 13.95 128.71 85.81
N GLY A 37 15.03 129.06 86.53
CA GLY A 37 15.06 129.10 87.99
C GLY A 37 15.88 128.01 88.66
N SER A 38 16.49 128.34 89.79
CA SER A 38 17.18 127.37 90.65
C SER A 38 16.16 126.56 91.46
N PHE A 39 16.44 125.28 91.68
CA PHE A 39 15.60 124.41 92.52
C PHE A 39 15.43 124.95 93.95
N THR A 40 16.41 125.72 94.45
CA THR A 40 16.34 126.33 95.79
C THR A 40 15.30 127.46 95.82
N THR A 41 15.27 128.36 94.85
CA THR A 41 14.30 129.46 94.81
C THR A 41 12.88 128.96 94.52
N ILE A 42 12.71 127.98 93.63
CA ILE A 42 11.40 127.36 93.36
C ILE A 42 10.88 126.61 94.59
N SER A 43 11.75 125.91 95.34
CA SER A 43 11.33 125.21 96.56
C SER A 43 10.96 126.16 97.68
N GLU A 44 11.63 127.31 97.81
CA GLU A 44 11.28 128.37 98.75
C GLU A 44 9.90 128.96 98.44
N HIS A 45 9.66 129.38 97.19
CA HIS A 45 8.35 129.91 96.77
C HIS A 45 7.22 128.86 96.80
N LEU A 46 7.51 127.58 96.50
CA LEU A 46 6.52 126.50 96.66
C LEU A 46 6.17 126.24 98.13
N ARG A 47 7.12 126.46 99.05
CA ARG A 47 6.90 126.34 100.49
C ARG A 47 6.11 127.54 101.02
N GLU A 48 6.42 128.73 100.54
CA GLU A 48 5.67 129.96 100.81
C GLU A 48 4.23 129.89 100.27
N TRP A 49 4.04 129.37 99.05
CA TRP A 49 2.71 129.13 98.47
C TRP A 49 1.93 128.10 99.27
N ARG A 50 2.56 126.99 99.69
CA ARG A 50 1.91 126.01 100.57
C ARG A 50 1.50 126.64 101.90
N ARG A 51 2.36 127.46 102.52
CA ARG A 51 2.04 128.17 103.76
C ARG A 51 0.85 129.12 103.55
N LEU A 52 0.88 129.96 102.52
CA LEU A 52 -0.20 130.91 102.21
C LEU A 52 -1.52 130.20 101.85
N ARG A 53 -1.46 129.04 101.19
CA ARG A 53 -2.65 128.21 100.91
C ARG A 53 -3.19 127.56 102.16
N GLU A 54 -2.35 127.10 103.07
CA GLU A 54 -2.76 126.50 104.34
C GLU A 54 -3.36 127.56 105.27
N GLU A 55 -2.81 128.78 105.27
CA GLU A 55 -3.32 129.96 105.99
C GLU A 55 -4.65 130.49 105.40
N ASN A 56 -4.85 130.38 104.08
CA ASN A 56 -6.11 130.72 103.40
C ASN A 56 -7.10 129.55 103.27
N ARG A 57 -6.76 128.34 103.75
CA ARG A 57 -7.66 127.18 103.72
C ARG A 57 -8.81 127.30 104.72
N ASP A 58 -8.62 128.16 105.72
CA ASP A 58 -9.59 128.46 106.77
C ASP A 58 -10.40 129.73 106.50
N VAL A 59 -10.41 130.26 105.27
CA VAL A 59 -11.37 131.29 104.85
C VAL A 59 -12.68 130.60 104.44
N PRO A 60 -13.77 130.73 105.22
CA PRO A 60 -15.06 130.18 104.84
C PRO A 60 -15.55 130.86 103.55
N PRO A 61 -16.29 130.17 102.66
CA PRO A 61 -16.93 130.83 101.53
C PRO A 61 -17.80 132.00 102.04
N PRO A 62 -17.83 133.15 101.33
CA PRO A 62 -18.59 134.31 101.77
C PRO A 62 -20.06 133.93 101.96
N GLN A 63 -20.54 133.99 103.20
CA GLN A 63 -21.93 133.79 103.55
C GLN A 63 -22.74 135.00 103.06
N GLY A 64 -23.80 134.73 102.29
CA GLY A 64 -24.82 135.72 101.93
C GLY A 64 -25.04 135.89 100.43
N MET A 65 -25.41 134.81 99.71
CA MET A 65 -26.11 134.98 98.44
C MET A 65 -27.56 135.40 98.75
N PRO A 66 -28.14 136.42 98.09
CA PRO A 66 -29.54 136.80 98.29
C PRO A 66 -30.47 135.59 98.06
N THR A 67 -31.47 135.41 98.93
CA THR A 67 -32.37 134.23 98.93
C THR A 67 -33.03 133.98 97.56
N GLU A 68 -33.29 135.03 96.79
CA GLU A 68 -33.86 134.95 95.43
C GLU A 68 -32.88 134.34 94.40
N LEU A 69 -31.57 134.64 94.50
CA LEU A 69 -30.55 134.06 93.63
C LEU A 69 -30.27 132.60 93.97
N GLN A 70 -30.36 132.23 95.26
CA GLN A 70 -30.24 130.85 95.70
C GLN A 70 -31.41 129.99 95.16
N ALA A 71 -32.64 130.50 95.25
CA ALA A 71 -33.81 129.81 94.70
C ALA A 71 -33.72 129.61 93.17
N LEU A 72 -33.21 130.61 92.43
CA LEU A 72 -32.96 130.50 90.99
C LEU A 72 -31.86 129.47 90.66
N ALA A 73 -30.78 129.43 91.45
CA ALA A 73 -29.71 128.45 91.29
C ALA A 73 -30.19 127.02 91.59
N GLU A 74 -31.00 126.83 92.63
CA GLU A 74 -31.63 125.55 92.97
C GLU A 74 -32.63 125.10 91.89
N ALA A 75 -33.43 126.01 91.34
CA ALA A 75 -34.35 125.72 90.23
C ALA A 75 -33.60 125.35 88.95
N LEU A 76 -32.55 126.09 88.58
CA LEU A 76 -31.70 125.78 87.43
C LEU A 76 -30.97 124.45 87.61
N TRP A 77 -30.48 124.16 88.82
CA TRP A 77 -29.86 122.88 89.14
C TRP A 77 -30.86 121.73 89.05
N SER A 78 -32.07 121.90 89.59
CA SER A 78 -33.15 120.91 89.46
C SER A 78 -33.51 120.64 88.00
N GLN A 79 -33.64 121.70 87.19
CA GLN A 79 -33.94 121.57 85.77
C GLN A 79 -32.79 120.93 84.98
N ALA A 80 -31.54 121.26 85.31
CA ALA A 80 -30.37 120.61 84.72
C ALA A 80 -30.28 119.13 85.11
N GLN A 81 -30.64 118.79 86.35
CA GLN A 81 -30.69 117.41 86.83
C GLN A 81 -31.80 116.62 86.16
N GLU A 82 -32.98 117.21 85.97
CA GLU A 82 -34.09 116.61 85.23
C GLU A 82 -33.71 116.36 83.75
N ALA A 83 -33.17 117.38 83.07
CA ALA A 83 -32.70 117.24 81.68
C ALA A 83 -31.56 116.21 81.53
N ALA A 84 -30.65 116.12 82.49
CA ALA A 84 -29.59 115.11 82.51
C ALA A 84 -30.15 113.70 82.77
N ASN A 85 -31.14 113.56 83.65
CA ASN A 85 -31.83 112.30 83.90
C ASN A 85 -32.61 111.83 82.66
N ASP A 86 -33.33 112.73 81.98
CA ASP A 86 -34.05 112.43 80.75
C ASP A 86 -33.10 112.01 79.62
N ALA A 87 -31.99 112.75 79.44
CA ALA A 87 -30.95 112.37 78.49
C ALA A 87 -30.36 110.99 78.84
N LEU A 88 -30.09 110.71 80.12
CA LEU A 88 -29.58 109.41 80.57
C LEU A 88 -30.58 108.29 80.31
N VAL A 89 -31.87 108.51 80.55
CA VAL A 89 -32.94 107.53 80.26
C VAL A 89 -33.01 107.27 78.76
N HIS A 90 -32.96 108.31 77.93
CA HIS A 90 -32.96 108.18 76.48
C HIS A 90 -31.73 107.39 75.98
N TYR A 91 -30.52 107.73 76.45
CA TYR A 91 -29.31 106.99 76.10
C TYR A 91 -29.35 105.53 76.56
N ARG A 92 -29.93 105.24 77.73
CA ARG A 92 -30.13 103.86 78.20
C ARG A 92 -31.08 103.10 77.27
N GLN A 93 -32.21 103.69 76.92
CA GLN A 93 -33.17 103.08 75.99
C GLN A 93 -32.55 102.82 74.60
N GLU A 94 -31.78 103.77 74.06
CA GLU A 94 -31.06 103.55 72.79
C GLU A 94 -30.00 102.46 72.91
N ALA A 95 -29.24 102.43 74.01
CA ALA A 95 -28.24 101.40 74.26
C ALA A 95 -28.90 100.02 74.41
N ASP A 96 -29.98 99.91 75.17
CA ASP A 96 -30.75 98.68 75.35
C ASP A 96 -31.32 98.20 74.02
N THR A 97 -31.83 99.11 73.18
CA THR A 97 -32.33 98.79 71.84
C THR A 97 -31.21 98.27 70.94
N ARG A 98 -30.03 98.91 70.93
CA ARG A 98 -28.87 98.45 70.16
C ARG A 98 -28.35 97.10 70.64
N VAL A 99 -28.36 96.86 71.94
CA VAL A 99 -27.97 95.57 72.54
C VAL A 99 -28.95 94.49 72.11
N GLU A 100 -30.26 94.75 72.16
CA GLU A 100 -31.29 93.82 71.70
C GLU A 100 -31.16 93.53 70.20
N GLU A 101 -30.98 94.56 69.36
CA GLU A 101 -30.74 94.40 67.92
C GLU A 101 -29.47 93.56 67.64
N ALA A 102 -28.38 93.82 68.38
CA ALA A 102 -27.15 93.05 68.25
C ALA A 102 -27.36 91.59 68.66
N HIS A 103 -28.09 91.32 69.75
CA HIS A 103 -28.44 89.96 70.17
C HIS A 103 -29.29 89.25 69.11
N GLN A 104 -30.26 89.93 68.51
CA GLN A 104 -31.07 89.36 67.42
C GLN A 104 -30.24 89.06 66.17
N GLN A 105 -29.27 89.92 65.83
CA GLN A 105 -28.36 89.69 64.72
C GLN A 105 -27.42 88.50 64.98
N VAL A 106 -26.87 88.37 66.19
CA VAL A 106 -26.05 87.23 66.60
C VAL A 106 -26.86 85.94 66.54
N ALA A 107 -28.05 85.90 67.14
CA ALA A 107 -28.93 84.73 67.09
C ALA A 107 -29.40 84.40 65.65
N GLY A 108 -29.52 85.40 64.77
CA GLY A 108 -29.78 85.20 63.36
C GLY A 108 -28.58 84.63 62.59
N ALA A 109 -27.37 85.07 62.94
CA ALA A 109 -26.14 84.55 62.35
C ALA A 109 -25.84 83.12 62.81
N GLU A 110 -26.01 82.81 64.10
CA GLU A 110 -25.85 81.47 64.68
C GLU A 110 -26.78 80.46 64.01
N ARG A 111 -28.08 80.78 63.88
CA ARG A 111 -29.02 79.89 63.18
C ARG A 111 -28.64 79.62 61.73
N ARG A 112 -28.09 80.62 61.02
CA ARG A 112 -27.60 80.44 59.64
C ARG A 112 -26.33 79.59 59.58
N ALA A 113 -25.43 79.74 60.57
CA ALA A 113 -24.25 78.91 60.68
C ALA A 113 -24.63 77.44 60.95
N GLU A 114 -25.55 77.20 61.87
CA GLU A 114 -26.07 75.86 62.17
C GLU A 114 -26.73 75.19 60.95
N ASP A 115 -27.58 75.92 60.20
CA ASP A 115 -28.19 75.41 58.96
C ASP A 115 -27.14 75.13 57.88
N ALA A 116 -26.10 75.97 57.76
CA ALA A 116 -25.00 75.73 56.84
C ALA A 116 -24.19 74.48 57.22
N GLU A 117 -23.84 74.32 58.50
CA GLU A 117 -23.13 73.15 59.02
C GLU A 117 -23.92 71.86 58.81
N GLN A 118 -25.23 71.88 59.05
CA GLN A 118 -26.10 70.73 58.78
C GLN A 118 -26.14 70.36 57.30
N ARG A 119 -26.18 71.35 56.40
CA ARG A 119 -26.13 71.12 54.95
C ARG A 119 -24.78 70.57 54.51
N GLU A 120 -23.68 71.11 55.02
CA GLU A 120 -22.33 70.59 54.73
C GLU A 120 -22.15 69.15 55.22
N ALA A 121 -22.66 68.83 56.43
CA ALA A 121 -22.68 67.47 56.94
C ALA A 121 -23.53 66.52 56.07
N ALA A 122 -24.72 66.96 55.63
CA ALA A 122 -25.55 66.17 54.74
C ALA A 122 -24.92 65.96 53.36
N LEU A 123 -24.27 66.97 52.80
CA LEU A 123 -23.57 66.89 51.52
C LEU A 123 -22.33 66.00 51.61
N SER A 124 -21.53 66.11 52.67
CA SER A 124 -20.34 65.26 52.86
C SER A 124 -20.71 63.79 53.04
N SER A 125 -21.80 63.50 53.77
CA SER A 125 -22.34 62.14 53.88
C SER A 125 -22.79 61.60 52.52
N ARG A 126 -23.48 62.41 51.69
CA ARG A 126 -23.89 62.00 50.34
C ARG A 126 -22.70 61.78 49.40
N LEU A 127 -21.68 62.63 49.47
CA LEU A 127 -20.45 62.45 48.68
C LEU A 127 -19.77 61.13 49.06
N THR A 128 -19.65 60.85 50.35
CA THR A 128 -19.08 59.59 50.83
C THR A 128 -19.88 58.38 50.34
N GLU A 129 -21.22 58.44 50.37
CA GLU A 129 -22.07 57.37 49.84
C GLU A 129 -21.92 57.19 48.32
N LEU A 130 -21.83 58.29 47.57
CA LEU A 130 -21.61 58.25 46.13
C LEU A 130 -20.23 57.68 45.78
N ASP A 131 -19.19 58.05 46.51
CA ASP A 131 -17.83 57.52 46.33
C ASP A 131 -17.80 56.01 46.61
N GLN A 132 -18.45 55.55 47.68
CA GLN A 132 -18.58 54.13 47.98
C GLN A 132 -19.31 53.38 46.85
N ARG A 133 -20.42 53.94 46.33
CA ARG A 133 -21.15 53.34 45.21
C ARG A 133 -20.35 53.34 43.92
N LEU A 134 -19.55 54.37 43.66
CA LEU A 134 -18.66 54.42 42.50
C LEU A 134 -17.55 53.37 42.61
N ASP A 135 -16.96 53.20 43.79
CA ASP A 135 -15.96 52.18 44.06
C ASP A 135 -16.54 50.77 43.87
N GLU A 136 -17.75 50.51 44.39
CA GLU A 136 -18.47 49.25 44.19
C GLU A 136 -18.71 48.96 42.71
N ARG A 137 -19.26 49.92 41.96
CA ARG A 137 -19.50 49.75 40.51
C ARG A 137 -18.22 49.58 39.72
N THR A 138 -17.15 50.28 40.09
CA THR A 138 -15.84 50.13 39.45
C THR A 138 -15.27 48.74 39.68
N ARG A 139 -15.42 48.19 40.89
CA ARG A 139 -15.01 46.81 41.20
C ARG A 139 -15.84 45.78 40.44
N GLU A 140 -17.17 45.94 40.40
CA GLU A 140 -18.06 45.07 39.63
C GLU A 140 -17.71 45.09 38.14
N GLN A 141 -17.47 46.28 37.57
CA GLN A 141 -17.06 46.42 36.17
C GLN A 141 -15.72 45.73 35.90
N ALA A 142 -14.74 45.88 36.80
CA ALA A 142 -13.44 45.21 36.67
C ALA A 142 -13.59 43.67 36.74
N GLN A 143 -14.46 43.16 37.62
CA GLN A 143 -14.76 41.72 37.71
C GLN A 143 -15.41 41.21 36.43
N LEU A 144 -16.45 41.88 35.94
CA LEU A 144 -17.14 41.51 34.71
C LEU A 144 -16.22 41.57 33.49
N GLN A 145 -15.32 42.56 33.43
CA GLN A 145 -14.32 42.65 32.37
C GLN A 145 -13.34 41.48 32.43
N ALA A 146 -12.83 41.12 33.62
CA ALA A 146 -11.95 39.97 33.78
C ALA A 146 -12.64 38.65 33.42
N GLU A 147 -13.92 38.48 33.78
CA GLU A 147 -14.73 37.33 33.39
C GLU A 147 -14.94 37.27 31.87
N HIS A 148 -15.26 38.41 31.26
CA HIS A 148 -15.40 38.53 29.81
C HIS A 148 -14.11 38.12 29.09
N ASP A 149 -12.98 38.67 29.51
CA ASP A 149 -11.68 38.39 28.88
C ASP A 149 -11.29 36.91 29.06
N ALA A 150 -11.55 36.34 30.24
CA ALA A 150 -11.34 34.90 30.48
C ALA A 150 -12.25 34.01 29.63
N LEU A 151 -13.52 34.39 29.43
CA LEU A 151 -14.44 33.67 28.53
C LEU A 151 -14.02 33.81 27.07
N GLN A 152 -13.54 34.99 26.66
CA GLN A 152 -13.05 35.23 25.31
C GLN A 152 -11.79 34.40 25.03
N GLU A 153 -10.85 34.31 25.98
CA GLU A 153 -9.70 33.40 25.87
C GLU A 153 -10.11 31.92 25.78
N ARG A 154 -11.10 31.50 26.57
CA ARG A 154 -11.61 30.12 26.49
C ARG A 154 -12.27 29.84 25.15
N LEU A 155 -13.01 30.80 24.60
CA LEU A 155 -13.64 30.68 23.29
C LEU A 155 -12.59 30.57 22.18
N THR A 156 -11.55 31.41 22.19
CA THR A 156 -10.49 31.35 21.18
C THR A 156 -9.70 30.05 21.27
N ARG A 157 -9.39 29.55 22.47
CA ARG A 157 -8.76 28.23 22.66
C ARG A 157 -9.65 27.11 22.13
N ALA A 158 -10.94 27.12 22.46
CA ALA A 158 -11.89 26.11 21.96
C ALA A 158 -12.02 26.16 20.42
N GLN A 159 -12.01 27.35 19.81
CA GLN A 159 -12.02 27.50 18.35
C GLN A 159 -10.75 26.91 17.71
N GLN A 160 -9.57 27.19 18.28
CA GLN A 160 -8.30 26.60 17.81
C GLN A 160 -8.27 25.08 17.96
N GLU A 161 -8.82 24.55 19.05
CA GLU A 161 -8.96 23.10 19.25
C GLU A 161 -9.87 22.48 18.19
N VAL A 162 -11.01 23.11 17.88
CA VAL A 162 -11.93 22.65 16.83
C VAL A 162 -11.25 22.66 15.46
N GLU A 163 -10.55 23.73 15.10
CA GLU A 163 -9.80 23.82 13.83
C GLU A 163 -8.70 22.74 13.74
N THR A 164 -7.98 22.50 14.84
CA THR A 164 -6.96 21.45 14.92
C THR A 164 -7.58 20.06 14.80
N LEU A 165 -8.74 19.81 15.42
CA LEU A 165 -9.44 18.54 15.31
C LEU A 165 -10.02 18.33 13.91
N GLN A 166 -10.53 19.37 13.26
CA GLN A 166 -11.04 19.33 11.90
C GLN A 166 -9.92 18.97 10.90
N SER A 167 -8.78 19.67 10.97
CA SER A 167 -7.62 19.36 10.12
C SER A 167 -7.09 17.93 10.33
N ARG A 168 -7.03 17.45 11.58
CA ARG A 168 -6.66 16.05 11.88
C ARG A 168 -7.68 15.05 11.33
N LEU A 169 -8.97 15.35 11.41
CA LEU A 169 -10.03 14.51 10.86
C LEU A 169 -9.95 14.44 9.32
N GLU A 170 -9.68 15.57 8.67
CA GLU A 170 -9.48 15.64 7.22
C GLU A 170 -8.24 14.84 6.78
N ALA A 171 -7.11 14.99 7.49
CA ALA A 171 -5.90 14.20 7.25
C ALA A 171 -6.17 12.70 7.42
N ALA A 172 -6.81 12.28 8.52
CA ALA A 172 -7.14 10.87 8.76
C ALA A 172 -8.12 10.31 7.69
N ARG A 173 -9.08 11.12 7.22
CA ARG A 173 -9.98 10.73 6.13
C ARG A 173 -9.23 10.57 4.80
N GLN A 174 -8.26 11.44 4.53
CA GLN A 174 -7.44 11.35 3.34
C GLN A 174 -6.54 10.11 3.38
N GLU A 175 -5.86 9.85 4.50
CA GLU A 175 -5.08 8.63 4.71
C GLU A 175 -5.93 7.36 4.56
N ALA A 176 -7.14 7.33 5.11
CA ALA A 176 -8.06 6.20 4.97
C ALA A 176 -8.46 5.96 3.49
N ARG A 177 -8.73 7.03 2.73
CA ARG A 177 -9.03 6.93 1.28
C ARG A 177 -7.83 6.41 0.49
N GLU A 178 -6.63 6.89 0.80
CA GLU A 178 -5.40 6.44 0.14
C GLU A 178 -5.13 4.96 0.44
N GLN A 179 -5.33 4.52 1.68
CA GLN A 179 -5.23 3.11 2.05
C GLN A 179 -6.29 2.25 1.36
N GLU A 180 -7.52 2.72 1.25
CA GLU A 180 -8.59 2.00 0.55
C GLU A 180 -8.29 1.86 -0.95
N GLN A 181 -7.81 2.94 -1.59
CA GLN A 181 -7.37 2.90 -2.99
C GLN A 181 -6.18 1.96 -3.20
N ALA A 182 -5.18 2.02 -2.32
CA ALA A 182 -4.03 1.11 -2.36
C ALA A 182 -4.45 -0.36 -2.17
N HIS A 183 -5.41 -0.62 -1.28
CA HIS A 183 -5.94 -1.96 -1.07
C HIS A 183 -6.73 -2.47 -2.29
N GLN A 184 -7.58 -1.63 -2.89
CA GLN A 184 -8.31 -1.95 -4.11
C GLN A 184 -7.34 -2.28 -5.25
N GLN A 185 -6.32 -1.45 -5.48
CA GLN A 185 -5.29 -1.71 -6.49
C GLN A 185 -4.52 -3.01 -6.21
N ALA A 186 -4.21 -3.31 -4.95
CA ALA A 186 -3.56 -4.56 -4.57
C ALA A 186 -4.44 -5.80 -4.83
N LEU A 187 -5.76 -5.69 -4.58
CA LEU A 187 -6.71 -6.75 -4.88
C LEU A 187 -6.87 -6.96 -6.39
N GLU A 188 -6.98 -5.89 -7.17
CA GLU A 188 -7.06 -5.94 -8.64
C GLU A 188 -5.78 -6.55 -9.25
N ALA A 189 -4.61 -6.15 -8.74
CA ALA A 189 -3.33 -6.71 -9.17
C ALA A 189 -3.23 -8.20 -8.81
N LEU A 190 -3.69 -8.60 -7.62
CA LEU A 190 -3.73 -10.01 -7.22
C LEU A 190 -4.68 -10.81 -8.12
N GLN A 191 -5.89 -10.31 -8.38
CA GLN A 191 -6.87 -10.94 -9.28
C GLN A 191 -6.28 -11.14 -10.67
N THR A 192 -5.72 -10.09 -11.26
CA THR A 192 -5.06 -10.14 -12.57
C THR A 192 -3.93 -11.18 -12.58
N SER A 193 -3.12 -11.25 -11.52
CA SER A 193 -2.04 -12.24 -11.43
C SER A 193 -2.53 -13.68 -11.32
N LEU A 194 -3.67 -13.90 -10.65
CA LEU A 194 -4.29 -15.21 -10.53
C LEU A 194 -4.93 -15.64 -11.85
N GLU A 195 -5.62 -14.72 -12.54
CA GLU A 195 -6.17 -14.95 -13.88
C GLU A 195 -5.08 -15.32 -14.88
N GLN A 196 -3.96 -14.59 -14.89
CA GLN A 196 -2.81 -14.90 -15.74
C GLN A 196 -2.21 -16.28 -15.43
N ARG A 197 -2.10 -16.65 -14.14
CA ARG A 197 -1.63 -17.98 -13.74
C ARG A 197 -2.60 -19.07 -14.17
N LEU A 198 -3.90 -18.84 -14.03
CA LEU A 198 -4.92 -19.79 -14.46
C LEU A 198 -4.86 -20.00 -15.97
N GLN A 199 -4.81 -18.92 -16.76
CA GLN A 199 -4.66 -19.00 -18.21
C GLN A 199 -3.39 -19.75 -18.62
N GLN A 200 -2.26 -19.48 -17.95
CA GLN A 200 -1.02 -20.20 -18.23
C GLN A 200 -1.13 -21.69 -17.93
N GLU A 201 -1.80 -22.09 -16.85
CA GLU A 201 -2.03 -23.50 -16.53
C GLU A 201 -3.03 -24.15 -17.49
N GLU A 202 -4.06 -23.44 -17.93
CA GLU A 202 -5.00 -23.88 -18.97
C GLU A 202 -4.27 -24.13 -20.30
N GLU A 203 -3.46 -23.18 -20.78
CA GLU A 203 -2.64 -23.34 -21.99
C GLU A 203 -1.65 -24.51 -21.87
N ARG A 204 -1.03 -24.69 -20.70
CA ARG A 204 -0.15 -25.84 -20.42
C ARG A 204 -0.92 -27.13 -20.50
N ASN A 205 -2.12 -27.19 -19.91
CA ASN A 205 -2.96 -28.37 -19.92
C ASN A 205 -3.44 -28.69 -21.35
N GLU A 206 -3.94 -27.71 -22.09
CA GLU A 206 -4.33 -27.86 -23.50
C GLU A 206 -3.15 -28.37 -24.35
N SER A 207 -1.95 -27.82 -24.16
CA SER A 207 -0.75 -28.30 -24.86
C SER A 207 -0.39 -29.74 -24.48
N ALA A 208 -0.59 -30.13 -23.22
CA ALA A 208 -0.33 -31.48 -22.75
C ALA A 208 -1.37 -32.47 -23.28
N GLU A 209 -2.65 -32.10 -23.26
CA GLU A 209 -3.75 -32.86 -23.86
C GLU A 209 -3.54 -33.06 -25.35
N ALA A 210 -3.17 -32.01 -26.09
CA ALA A 210 -2.86 -32.10 -27.52
C ALA A 210 -1.67 -33.03 -27.79
N ARG A 211 -0.60 -32.97 -26.99
CA ARG A 211 0.54 -33.91 -27.08
C ARG A 211 0.11 -35.35 -26.80
N LEU A 212 -0.72 -35.58 -25.79
CA LEU A 212 -1.23 -36.92 -25.46
C LEU A 212 -2.14 -37.47 -26.56
N MET A 213 -3.01 -36.64 -27.15
CA MET A 213 -3.81 -37.03 -28.31
C MET A 213 -2.92 -37.38 -29.50
N GLY A 214 -1.88 -36.58 -29.77
CA GLY A 214 -0.90 -36.87 -30.81
C GLY A 214 -0.20 -38.22 -30.61
N LEU A 215 0.29 -38.50 -29.39
CA LEU A 215 0.90 -39.79 -29.05
C LEU A 215 -0.10 -40.95 -29.14
N LEU A 216 -1.37 -40.73 -28.79
CA LEU A 216 -2.42 -41.75 -28.92
C LEU A 216 -2.69 -42.07 -30.38
N ASP A 217 -2.78 -41.06 -31.24
CA ASP A 217 -3.00 -41.23 -32.66
C ASP A 217 -1.79 -41.87 -33.35
N GLU A 218 -0.57 -41.50 -32.96
CA GLU A 218 0.66 -42.15 -33.40
C GLU A 218 0.67 -43.63 -32.97
N ALA A 219 0.39 -43.95 -31.71
CA ALA A 219 0.28 -45.33 -31.23
C ALA A 219 -0.82 -46.12 -31.96
N ARG A 220 -1.97 -45.48 -32.30
CA ARG A 220 -3.03 -46.10 -33.12
C ARG A 220 -2.55 -46.38 -34.54
N GLN A 221 -1.85 -45.44 -35.16
CA GLN A 221 -1.28 -45.60 -36.50
C GLN A 221 -0.22 -46.70 -36.54
N GLU A 222 0.69 -46.72 -35.56
CA GLU A 222 1.69 -47.78 -35.39
C GLU A 222 1.02 -49.14 -35.21
N ARG A 223 -0.01 -49.24 -34.34
CA ARG A 223 -0.76 -50.49 -34.15
C ARG A 223 -1.43 -50.93 -35.46
N GLN A 224 -2.08 -50.03 -36.18
CA GLN A 224 -2.73 -50.34 -37.45
C GLN A 224 -1.71 -50.74 -38.53
N ALA A 225 -0.55 -50.09 -38.59
CA ALA A 225 0.53 -50.44 -39.50
C ALA A 225 1.12 -51.82 -39.16
N ALA A 226 1.32 -52.11 -37.87
CA ALA A 226 1.75 -53.42 -37.40
C ALA A 226 0.72 -54.51 -37.74
N GLU A 227 -0.58 -54.29 -37.48
CA GLU A 227 -1.67 -55.20 -37.85
C GLU A 227 -1.67 -55.49 -39.37
N LYS A 228 -1.55 -54.46 -40.21
CA LYS A 228 -1.44 -54.63 -41.68
C LYS A 228 -0.18 -55.39 -42.08
N ALA A 229 0.96 -55.11 -41.44
CA ALA A 229 2.21 -55.81 -41.71
C ALA A 229 2.14 -57.29 -41.29
N HIS A 230 1.51 -57.59 -40.14
CA HIS A 230 1.23 -58.94 -39.67
C HIS A 230 0.29 -59.68 -40.64
N ALA A 231 -0.85 -59.10 -41.00
CA ALA A 231 -1.78 -59.68 -41.98
C ALA A 231 -1.10 -59.94 -43.34
N GLY A 232 -0.26 -59.01 -43.81
CA GLY A 232 0.52 -59.21 -45.04
C GLY A 232 1.60 -60.31 -44.93
N ARG A 233 2.19 -60.51 -43.74
CA ARG A 233 3.10 -61.64 -43.48
C ARG A 233 2.34 -62.96 -43.44
N GLU A 234 1.19 -63.01 -42.77
CA GLU A 234 0.31 -64.19 -42.73
C GLU A 234 -0.11 -64.58 -44.14
N GLN A 235 -0.61 -63.65 -44.95
CA GLN A 235 -0.98 -63.95 -46.33
C GLN A 235 0.20 -64.46 -47.18
N ARG A 236 1.42 -63.94 -46.97
CA ARG A 236 2.62 -64.46 -47.64
C ARG A 236 2.96 -65.87 -47.19
N LEU A 237 2.88 -66.15 -45.89
CA LEU A 237 3.11 -67.49 -45.34
C LEU A 237 2.04 -68.47 -45.81
N GLU A 238 0.77 -68.07 -45.89
CA GLU A 238 -0.32 -68.86 -46.45
C GLU A 238 -0.04 -69.21 -47.92
N ARG A 239 0.34 -68.23 -48.75
CA ARG A 239 0.74 -68.49 -50.14
C ARG A 239 1.94 -69.43 -50.23
N GLN A 240 2.96 -69.24 -49.40
CA GLN A 240 4.11 -70.14 -49.36
C GLN A 240 3.71 -71.57 -48.94
N LEU A 241 2.79 -71.71 -47.98
CA LEU A 241 2.25 -73.01 -47.58
C LEU A 241 1.43 -73.64 -48.70
N GLU A 242 0.61 -72.88 -49.41
CA GLU A 242 -0.12 -73.33 -50.59
C GLU A 242 0.82 -73.76 -51.71
N ASP A 243 1.86 -72.97 -52.01
CA ASP A 243 2.88 -73.30 -53.01
C ASP A 243 3.64 -74.57 -52.63
N VAL A 244 4.05 -74.71 -51.37
CA VAL A 244 4.73 -75.92 -50.88
C VAL A 244 3.79 -77.13 -50.93
N ARG A 245 2.51 -76.97 -50.58
CA ARG A 245 1.50 -78.03 -50.72
C ARG A 245 1.28 -78.42 -52.18
N ALA A 246 1.26 -77.45 -53.10
CA ALA A 246 1.15 -77.70 -54.53
C ALA A 246 2.40 -78.43 -55.07
N GLN A 247 3.60 -78.00 -54.67
CA GLN A 247 4.86 -78.67 -54.99
C GLN A 247 4.91 -80.09 -54.43
N HIS A 248 4.43 -80.30 -53.19
CA HIS A 248 4.35 -81.62 -52.59
C HIS A 248 3.41 -82.52 -53.39
N LYS A 249 2.21 -82.05 -53.72
CA LYS A 249 1.24 -82.78 -54.53
C LYS A 249 1.78 -83.09 -55.93
N ALA A 250 2.46 -82.14 -56.57
CA ALA A 250 3.11 -82.34 -57.87
C ALA A 250 4.22 -83.40 -57.77
N ARG A 251 5.07 -83.36 -56.73
CA ARG A 251 6.07 -84.41 -56.49
C ARG A 251 5.46 -85.77 -56.20
N GLU A 252 4.35 -85.83 -55.46
CA GLU A 252 3.62 -87.09 -55.25
C GLU A 252 3.07 -87.64 -56.57
N GLN A 253 2.54 -86.77 -57.45
CA GLN A 253 2.09 -87.13 -58.78
C GLN A 253 3.26 -87.61 -59.65
N GLU A 254 4.35 -86.86 -59.75
CA GLU A 254 5.58 -87.25 -60.45
C GLU A 254 6.14 -88.58 -59.93
N LEU A 255 6.16 -88.79 -58.62
CA LEU A 255 6.58 -90.06 -58.01
C LEU A 255 5.64 -91.19 -58.41
N SER A 256 4.33 -90.96 -58.41
CA SER A 256 3.34 -91.96 -58.82
C SER A 256 3.45 -92.30 -60.32
N GLU A 257 3.66 -91.30 -61.18
CA GLU A 257 3.87 -91.47 -62.61
C GLU A 257 5.20 -92.20 -62.87
N ALA A 258 6.28 -91.84 -62.16
CA ALA A 258 7.56 -92.53 -62.24
C ALA A 258 7.45 -93.98 -61.74
N GLN A 259 6.68 -94.24 -60.69
CA GLN A 259 6.40 -95.60 -60.20
C GLN A 259 5.60 -96.42 -61.22
N GLN A 260 4.59 -95.82 -61.86
CA GLN A 260 3.81 -96.44 -62.93
C GLN A 260 4.68 -96.72 -64.16
N ALA A 261 5.43 -95.73 -64.64
CA ALA A 261 6.36 -95.86 -65.75
C ALA A 261 7.44 -96.92 -65.47
N ARG A 262 7.93 -96.99 -64.22
CA ARG A 262 8.85 -98.06 -63.80
C ARG A 262 8.18 -99.43 -63.83
N HIS A 263 6.95 -99.56 -63.33
CA HIS A 263 6.19 -100.82 -63.42
C HIS A 263 5.94 -101.23 -64.88
N GLU A 264 5.60 -100.28 -65.75
CA GLU A 264 5.43 -100.52 -67.18
C GLU A 264 6.74 -100.92 -67.86
N ALA A 265 7.86 -100.28 -67.51
CA ALA A 265 9.18 -100.63 -67.99
C ALA A 265 9.62 -102.03 -67.50
N GLU A 266 9.38 -102.36 -66.23
CA GLU A 266 9.64 -103.69 -65.67
C GLU A 266 8.79 -104.75 -66.38
N ARG A 267 7.51 -104.49 -66.65
CA ARG A 267 6.65 -105.37 -67.47
C ARG A 267 7.16 -105.52 -68.90
N ALA A 268 7.53 -104.41 -69.54
CA ALA A 268 8.09 -104.41 -70.88
C ALA A 268 9.39 -105.22 -70.92
N GLN A 269 10.25 -105.09 -69.91
CA GLN A 269 11.49 -105.85 -69.77
C GLN A 269 11.22 -107.35 -69.60
N VAL A 270 10.25 -107.74 -68.76
CA VAL A 270 9.85 -109.16 -68.62
C VAL A 270 9.32 -109.71 -69.94
N THR A 271 8.43 -108.99 -70.63
CA THR A 271 7.93 -109.45 -71.95
C THR A 271 9.00 -109.49 -73.03
N ALA A 272 10.00 -108.60 -72.97
CA ALA A 272 11.16 -108.63 -73.87
C ALA A 272 12.06 -109.84 -73.56
N GLN A 273 12.28 -110.17 -72.29
CA GLN A 273 13.00 -111.38 -71.87
C GLN A 273 12.26 -112.66 -72.28
N GLU A 274 10.93 -112.70 -72.17
CA GLU A 274 10.10 -113.81 -72.66
C GLU A 274 10.20 -113.95 -74.19
N ARG A 275 10.23 -112.84 -74.93
CA ARG A 275 10.45 -112.87 -76.39
C ARG A 275 11.86 -113.32 -76.75
N GLU A 276 12.87 -112.89 -76.01
CA GLU A 276 14.26 -113.28 -76.25
C GLU A 276 14.48 -114.77 -75.97
N THR A 277 13.89 -115.30 -74.89
CA THR A 277 13.91 -116.74 -74.59
C THR A 277 13.13 -117.56 -75.61
N GLU A 278 11.97 -117.08 -76.09
CA GLU A 278 11.23 -117.75 -77.17
C GLU A 278 12.01 -117.71 -78.51
N LEU A 279 12.66 -116.59 -78.85
CA LEU A 279 13.53 -116.51 -80.02
C LEU A 279 14.77 -117.41 -79.90
N GLN A 280 15.34 -117.54 -78.70
CA GLN A 280 16.43 -118.50 -78.43
C GLN A 280 15.96 -119.93 -78.63
N ARG A 281 14.78 -120.30 -78.09
CA ARG A 281 14.17 -121.62 -78.29
C ARG A 281 13.90 -121.92 -79.77
N GLN A 282 13.39 -120.93 -80.51
CA GLN A 282 13.19 -121.05 -81.96
C GLN A 282 14.51 -121.21 -82.72
N ASN A 283 15.56 -120.48 -82.33
CA ASN A 283 16.90 -120.65 -82.91
C ASN A 283 17.51 -122.02 -82.59
N GLU A 284 17.34 -122.54 -81.38
CA GLU A 284 17.78 -123.90 -81.02
C GLU A 284 17.03 -124.97 -81.80
N GLU A 285 15.70 -124.84 -81.98
CA GLU A 285 14.91 -125.73 -82.83
C GLU A 285 15.38 -125.66 -84.30
N LEU A 286 15.65 -124.46 -84.82
CA LEU A 286 16.17 -124.27 -86.18
C LEU A 286 17.59 -124.83 -86.33
N ALA A 287 18.47 -124.63 -85.35
CA ALA A 287 19.80 -125.21 -85.33
C ALA A 287 19.75 -126.74 -85.30
N GLY A 288 18.84 -127.32 -84.51
CA GLY A 288 18.57 -128.77 -84.51
C GLY A 288 18.07 -129.30 -85.86
N ARG A 289 17.25 -128.52 -86.57
CA ARG A 289 16.81 -128.89 -87.94
C ARG A 289 17.95 -128.81 -88.96
N ILE A 290 18.89 -127.88 -88.80
CA ILE A 290 20.06 -127.74 -89.67
C ILE A 290 21.01 -128.92 -89.43
N THR A 291 21.32 -129.27 -88.18
CA THR A 291 22.21 -130.40 -87.87
C THR A 291 21.63 -131.74 -88.35
N GLU A 292 20.31 -131.94 -88.23
CA GLU A 292 19.63 -133.12 -88.77
C GLU A 292 19.74 -133.19 -90.30
N ARG A 293 19.62 -132.03 -91.00
CA ARG A 293 19.80 -131.95 -92.45
C ARG A 293 21.24 -132.19 -92.88
N ASP A 294 22.21 -131.66 -92.15
CA ASP A 294 23.63 -131.89 -92.43
C ASP A 294 24.00 -133.36 -92.24
N ARG A 295 23.43 -134.02 -91.23
CA ARG A 295 23.58 -135.46 -91.01
C ARG A 295 22.97 -136.27 -92.17
N GLN A 296 21.76 -135.93 -92.61
CA GLN A 296 21.12 -136.58 -93.77
C GLN A 296 21.93 -136.41 -95.06
N LEU A 297 22.55 -135.24 -95.27
CA LEU A 297 23.42 -134.99 -96.41
C LEU A 297 24.74 -135.79 -96.32
N ALA A 298 25.30 -135.94 -95.13
CA ALA A 298 26.50 -136.76 -94.90
C ALA A 298 26.23 -138.25 -95.17
N GLU A 299 25.10 -138.79 -94.68
CA GLU A 299 24.68 -140.18 -94.94
C GLU A 299 24.44 -140.42 -96.45
N GLN A 300 23.89 -139.44 -97.16
CA GLN A 300 23.74 -139.51 -98.62
C GLN A 300 25.10 -139.51 -99.34
N ALA A 301 26.06 -138.71 -98.89
CA ALA A 301 27.40 -138.66 -99.47
C ALA A 301 28.19 -139.98 -99.29
N GLU A 302 28.10 -140.61 -98.11
CA GLU A 302 28.70 -141.92 -97.85
C GLU A 302 28.08 -143.02 -98.72
N HIS A 303 26.75 -142.98 -98.90
CA HIS A 303 26.05 -143.92 -99.79
C HIS A 303 26.47 -143.80 -101.26
N TRP A 304 26.79 -142.59 -101.73
CA TRP A 304 27.31 -142.37 -103.09
C TRP A 304 28.73 -142.90 -103.25
N GLN A 305 29.62 -142.64 -102.30
CA GLN A 305 31.01 -143.12 -102.35
C GLN A 305 31.11 -144.65 -102.35
N GLN A 306 30.29 -145.35 -101.56
CA GLN A 306 30.28 -146.82 -101.53
C GLN A 306 29.80 -147.42 -102.86
N ARG A 307 28.87 -146.76 -103.55
CA ARG A 307 28.37 -147.18 -104.87
C ARG A 307 29.40 -147.00 -105.97
N GLU A 308 30.22 -145.95 -105.86
CA GLU A 308 31.29 -145.65 -106.81
C GLU A 308 32.43 -146.68 -106.70
N GLN A 309 32.84 -147.03 -105.47
CA GLN A 309 33.84 -148.09 -105.23
C GLN A 309 33.38 -149.46 -105.74
N GLN A 310 32.10 -149.81 -105.54
CA GLN A 310 31.54 -151.08 -106.07
C GLN A 310 31.48 -151.14 -107.60
N MET A 311 31.38 -149.98 -108.28
CA MET A 311 31.43 -149.91 -109.74
C MET A 311 32.86 -150.06 -110.26
N GLU A 312 33.85 -149.48 -109.57
CA GLU A 312 35.28 -149.59 -109.94
C GLU A 312 35.80 -151.03 -109.80
N GLU A 313 35.43 -151.76 -108.75
CA GLU A 313 35.82 -153.17 -108.56
C GLU A 313 35.23 -154.09 -109.63
N ARG A 314 33.97 -153.85 -110.05
CA ARG A 314 33.31 -154.64 -111.10
C ARG A 314 33.90 -154.39 -112.49
N LEU A 315 34.34 -153.17 -112.76
CA LEU A 315 34.99 -152.83 -114.02
C LEU A 315 36.38 -153.49 -114.13
N TRP A 316 37.15 -153.55 -113.04
CA TRP A 316 38.45 -154.22 -113.01
C TRP A 316 38.34 -155.76 -113.18
N ALA A 317 37.36 -156.41 -112.56
CA ALA A 317 37.12 -157.85 -112.71
C ALA A 317 36.69 -158.24 -114.16
N SER A 318 36.00 -157.35 -114.87
CA SER A 318 35.57 -157.59 -116.26
C SER A 318 36.71 -157.46 -117.29
N LEU A 319 37.73 -156.66 -116.99
CA LEU A 319 38.88 -156.44 -117.88
C LEU A 319 39.92 -157.57 -117.80
N GLU A 320 40.04 -158.26 -116.66
CA GLU A 320 40.92 -159.43 -116.53
C GLU A 320 40.37 -160.69 -117.21
N ALA A 321 39.04 -160.89 -117.21
CA ALA A 321 38.38 -162.02 -117.88
C ALA A 321 38.50 -161.98 -119.42
N LEU A 322 38.41 -160.79 -120.02
CA LEU A 322 38.59 -160.57 -121.47
C LEU A 322 40.05 -160.79 -121.92
N ARG A 323 41.03 -160.65 -121.01
CA ARG A 323 42.45 -160.80 -121.33
C ARG A 323 42.93 -162.25 -121.31
N SER A 324 42.24 -163.15 -120.58
CA SER A 324 42.51 -164.59 -120.63
C SER A 324 41.88 -165.27 -121.85
N GLU A 325 40.70 -164.83 -122.30
CA GLU A 325 40.02 -165.42 -123.47
C GLU A 325 40.76 -165.17 -124.80
N TRP A 326 41.50 -164.06 -124.93
CA TRP A 326 42.32 -163.76 -126.11
C TRP A 326 43.63 -164.56 -126.19
N ARG A 327 44.06 -165.23 -125.11
CA ARG A 327 45.30 -166.02 -125.09
C ARG A 327 45.08 -167.47 -125.53
N ASP A 328 43.89 -168.03 -125.32
CA ASP A 328 43.54 -169.42 -125.67
C ASP A 328 43.01 -169.59 -127.11
N ALA A 329 42.60 -168.52 -127.79
CA ALA A 329 42.08 -168.58 -129.16
C ALA A 329 43.15 -168.58 -130.26
N ARG A 330 44.43 -168.32 -129.93
CA ARG A 330 45.52 -168.18 -130.92
C ARG A 330 46.27 -169.48 -131.25
N GLU A 331 46.06 -170.55 -130.48
CA GLU A 331 46.79 -171.83 -130.64
C GLU A 331 46.05 -172.94 -131.42
N ARG A 332 44.86 -172.68 -132.01
CA ARG A 332 43.99 -173.78 -132.48
C ARG A 332 43.50 -173.82 -133.94
N ALA A 333 44.04 -173.04 -134.89
CA ALA A 333 43.61 -173.18 -136.29
C ALA A 333 44.64 -172.67 -137.31
N GLU A 334 45.76 -173.38 -137.44
CA GLU A 334 46.39 -173.60 -138.74
C GLU A 334 45.82 -174.92 -139.30
N ASP A 335 45.46 -174.88 -140.59
CA ASP A 335 45.12 -175.97 -141.54
C ASP A 335 43.65 -176.24 -141.96
N THR A 336 43.47 -176.20 -143.30
CA THR A 336 42.36 -176.69 -144.17
C THR A 336 41.07 -175.85 -144.30
N THR A 337 40.47 -175.56 -145.47
CA THR A 337 40.85 -175.48 -146.91
C THR A 337 39.65 -174.88 -147.69
N ASP A 338 39.93 -174.06 -148.70
CA ASP A 338 39.26 -173.90 -150.03
C ASP A 338 37.80 -173.37 -150.20
N SER A 339 37.73 -172.16 -150.81
CA SER A 339 36.87 -171.66 -151.94
C SER A 339 35.33 -171.78 -151.99
N PRO A 340 34.64 -170.99 -152.86
CA PRO A 340 34.90 -169.64 -153.36
C PRO A 340 33.62 -168.72 -153.37
N ALA A 341 33.83 -167.45 -153.76
CA ALA A 341 32.86 -166.38 -154.08
C ALA A 341 31.82 -166.79 -155.17
N PRO A 342 30.77 -166.00 -155.57
CA PRO A 342 30.66 -164.52 -155.50
C PRO A 342 29.23 -163.88 -155.41
N GLU A 343 29.25 -162.53 -155.38
CA GLU A 343 28.36 -161.57 -156.08
C GLU A 343 26.86 -161.35 -155.72
N ARG A 344 26.53 -160.03 -155.77
CA ARG A 344 25.27 -159.32 -156.09
C ARG A 344 24.28 -159.07 -154.95
N GLU A 345 24.23 -157.81 -154.49
CA GLU A 345 23.29 -156.74 -154.91
C GLU A 345 22.03 -156.83 -154.02
N ASP A 346 21.90 -155.90 -153.07
CA ASP A 346 21.02 -154.72 -153.20
C ASP A 346 19.66 -155.01 -152.52
N PRO A 347 18.73 -154.06 -152.42
CA PRO A 347 18.85 -152.70 -151.90
C PRO A 347 17.68 -152.46 -150.91
N ALA A 348 17.48 -151.27 -150.31
CA ALA A 348 17.22 -149.98 -150.95
C ALA A 348 18.17 -148.89 -150.47
#